data_AF-A0A7S2WHM2-F1
#
_entry.id   AF-A0A7S2WHM2-F1
#
_cell.length_a   1.000
_cell.length_b   1.000
_cell.length_c   1.000
_cell.angle_alpha   90.00
_cell.angle_beta   90.00
_cell.angle_gamma   90.00
#
_symmetry.space_group_name_H-M   'P 1'
#
loop_
_entity.id
_entity.type
_entity.pdbx_description
1 polymer ?
#
loop_
_entity_poly.entity_id
_entity_poly.type
_entity_poly.pdbx_seq_one_letter_code
_entity_poly.pdbx_strand_id
1 'polypeptide(L)'
;MSAVLDQKLKKALELRTDTPVMLEALDSIGEFWESNTLEARRNLRQELEHQNVALARQFISAFAPLEERLEKVGGVVDALEASCGTMATRVSQAEQAMQEFTKRANELTEKRKEVQQHAEKRKE
;
A
#
# COMPACT_ATOMS: atom_id res chain seq x y z
N MET A 1 -9.77 63.77 14.34
CA MET A 1 -9.22 62.46 14.73
C MET A 1 -8.09 62.14 13.76
N SER A 2 -6.96 61.57 14.20
CA SER A 2 -5.81 61.33 13.30
C SER A 2 -6.20 60.31 12.23
N ALA A 3 -5.93 60.58 10.95
CA ALA A 3 -6.24 59.67 9.84
C ALA A 3 -5.63 58.26 10.03
N VAL A 4 -4.52 58.16 10.77
CA VAL A 4 -3.89 56.89 11.15
C VAL A 4 -4.75 56.10 12.14
N LEU A 5 -5.42 56.79 13.05
CA LEU A 5 -6.32 56.18 14.04
C LEU A 5 -7.56 55.61 13.34
N ASP A 6 -8.15 56.39 12.43
CA ASP A 6 -9.32 55.96 11.64
C ASP A 6 -8.98 54.75 10.77
N GLN A 7 -7.79 54.72 10.16
CA GLN A 7 -7.32 53.56 9.40
C GLN A 7 -7.11 52.32 10.27
N LYS A 8 -6.58 52.47 11.49
CA LYS A 8 -6.42 51.37 12.44
C LYS A 8 -7.76 50.85 12.96
N LEU A 9 -8.68 51.76 13.27
CA LEU A 9 -10.02 51.43 13.73
C LEU A 9 -10.79 50.66 12.64
N LYS A 10 -10.72 51.15 11.39
CA LYS A 10 -11.32 50.49 10.24
C LYS A 10 -10.75 49.08 10.04
N LYS A 11 -9.43 48.91 10.08
CA LYS A 11 -8.80 47.58 10.00
C LYS A 11 -9.21 46.65 11.13
N ALA A 12 -9.35 47.15 12.35
CA ALA A 12 -9.80 46.36 13.50
C ALA A 12 -11.26 45.91 13.33
N LEU A 13 -12.13 46.78 12.79
CA LEU A 13 -13.53 46.48 12.51
C LEU A 13 -13.70 45.53 11.31
N GLU A 14 -12.81 45.59 10.33
CA GLU A 14 -12.79 44.69 9.16
C GLU A 14 -12.22 43.30 9.48
N LEU A 15 -11.46 43.18 10.58
CA LEU A 15 -10.96 41.89 11.05
C LEU A 15 -12.12 41.09 11.66
N ARG A 16 -12.69 40.17 10.87
CA ARG A 16 -13.75 39.27 11.34
C ARG A 16 -13.18 38.17 12.24
N THR A 17 -12.87 38.52 13.48
CA THR A 17 -12.37 37.57 14.49
C THR A 17 -13.46 36.73 15.14
N ASP A 18 -14.72 36.98 14.79
CA ASP A 18 -15.93 36.38 15.34
C ASP A 18 -16.40 35.12 14.60
N THR A 19 -15.75 34.78 13.48
CA THR A 19 -16.11 33.57 12.73
C THR A 19 -15.69 32.31 13.49
N PRO A 20 -16.47 31.21 13.44
CA PRO A 20 -16.12 29.96 14.13
C PRO A 20 -14.72 29.43 13.79
N VAL A 21 -14.35 29.49 12.50
CA VAL A 21 -13.03 29.05 12.00
C VAL A 21 -11.90 29.89 12.58
N MET A 22 -12.11 31.21 12.73
CA MET A 22 -11.10 32.08 13.33
C MET A 22 -10.97 31.83 14.83
N LEU A 23 -12.09 31.61 15.53
CA LEU A 23 -12.08 31.27 16.95
C LEU A 23 -11.34 29.96 17.19
N GLU A 24 -11.62 28.92 16.40
CA GLU A 24 -10.92 27.63 16.49
C GLU A 24 -9.42 27.77 16.20
N ALA A 25 -9.03 28.55 15.19
CA ALA A 25 -7.64 28.81 14.89
C ALA A 25 -6.93 29.59 16.03
N LEU A 26 -7.62 30.57 16.64
CA LEU A 26 -7.09 31.33 17.76
C LEU A 26 -6.97 30.47 19.03
N ASP A 27 -7.93 29.59 19.29
CA ASP A 27 -7.89 28.62 20.40
C ASP A 27 -6.71 27.65 20.22
N SER A 28 -6.53 27.13 19.00
CA SER A 28 -5.40 26.26 18.66
C SER A 28 -4.05 26.95 18.87
N ILE A 29 -3.93 28.23 18.51
CA ILE A 29 -2.72 29.02 18.79
C ILE A 29 -2.55 29.25 20.30
N GLY A 30 -3.64 29.43 21.04
CA GLY A 30 -3.64 29.61 22.49
C GLY A 30 -3.04 28.43 23.27
N GLU A 31 -3.12 27.21 22.74
CA GLU A 31 -2.52 26.02 23.35
C GLU A 31 -0.99 26.08 23.42
N PHE A 32 -0.35 26.80 22.51
CA PHE A 32 1.12 26.88 22.40
C PHE A 32 1.71 28.17 22.97
N TRP A 33 0.90 29.22 23.09
CA TRP A 33 1.32 30.52 23.61
C TRP A 33 0.49 30.94 24.82
N GLU A 34 1.01 30.66 26.01
CA GLU A 34 0.38 31.03 27.29
C GLU A 34 0.28 32.55 27.50
N SER A 35 1.08 33.35 26.77
CA SER A 35 1.08 34.81 26.89
C SER A 35 1.26 35.55 25.56
N ASN A 36 0.44 36.58 25.36
CA ASN A 36 0.47 37.45 24.17
C ASN A 36 1.58 38.52 24.30
N THR A 37 2.84 38.10 24.17
CA THR A 37 4.00 39.01 24.18
C THR A 37 4.28 39.60 22.80
N LEU A 38 5.09 40.67 22.74
CA LEU A 38 5.56 41.22 21.46
C LEU A 38 6.41 40.20 20.69
N GLU A 39 7.23 39.45 21.41
CA GLU A 39 8.10 38.41 20.86
C GLU A 39 7.29 37.24 20.29
N ALA A 40 6.30 36.74 21.04
CA ALA A 40 5.38 35.70 20.58
C ALA A 40 4.69 36.12 19.26
N ARG A 41 4.17 37.35 19.19
CA ARG A 41 3.56 37.87 17.95
C ARG A 41 4.53 38.00 16.78
N ARG A 42 5.77 38.41 17.03
CA ARG A 42 6.80 38.54 15.98
C ARG A 42 7.22 37.18 15.43
N ASN A 43 7.29 36.17 16.28
CA ASN A 43 7.83 34.85 15.93
C ASN A 43 6.72 33.86 15.54
N LEU A 44 5.44 34.16 15.80
CA LEU A 44 4.28 33.28 15.56
C LEU A 44 4.32 32.58 14.20
N ARG A 45 4.54 33.35 13.12
CA ARG A 45 4.60 32.76 11.78
C ARG A 45 5.75 31.77 11.64
N GLN A 46 6.95 32.14 12.07
CA GLN A 46 8.13 31.30 11.93
C GLN A 46 7.97 29.98 12.72
N GLU A 47 7.44 30.07 13.94
CA GLU A 47 7.24 28.89 14.78
C GLU A 47 6.17 27.96 14.22
N LEU A 48 5.05 28.49 13.73
CA LEU A 48 4.01 27.70 13.05
C LEU A 48 4.57 26.96 11.83
N GLU A 49 5.43 27.60 11.03
CA GLU A 49 6.08 26.95 9.90
C GLU A 49 7.04 25.84 10.36
N HIS A 50 7.83 26.08 11.42
CA HIS A 50 8.69 25.05 11.99
C HIS A 50 7.91 23.83 12.50
N GLN A 51 6.79 24.07 13.19
CA GLN A 51 5.91 23.00 13.66
C GLN A 51 5.26 22.25 12.50
N ASN A 52 4.78 22.95 11.47
CA ASN A 52 4.23 22.30 10.27
C ASN A 52 5.25 21.39 9.59
N VAL A 53 6.50 21.85 9.47
CA VAL A 53 7.59 21.02 8.93
C VAL A 53 7.90 19.84 9.84
N ALA A 54 7.91 20.03 11.16
CA ALA A 54 8.13 18.95 12.12
C ALA A 54 7.01 17.90 12.04
N LEU A 55 5.76 18.32 11.99
CA LEU A 55 4.58 17.45 11.85
C LEU A 55 4.63 16.67 10.53
N ALA A 56 4.97 17.33 9.42
CA ALA A 56 5.12 16.66 8.12
C ALA A 56 6.22 15.59 8.17
N ARG A 57 7.35 15.88 8.81
CA ARG A 57 8.44 14.89 9.00
C ARG A 57 8.01 13.72 9.88
N GLN A 58 7.28 13.98 10.96
CA GLN A 58 6.75 12.93 11.83
C GLN A 58 5.76 12.04 11.07
N PHE A 59 4.87 12.64 10.26
CA PHE A 59 3.94 11.89 9.42
C PHE A 59 4.68 10.96 8.45
N ILE A 60 5.67 11.49 7.71
CA ILE A 60 6.47 10.69 6.79
C ILE A 60 7.19 9.55 7.54
N SER A 61 7.82 9.86 8.67
CA SER A 61 8.53 8.87 9.47
C SER A 61 7.63 7.78 10.04
N ALA A 62 6.40 8.12 10.41
CA ALA A 62 5.42 7.17 10.92
C ALA A 62 4.82 6.31 9.79
N PHE A 63 4.75 6.84 8.57
CA PHE A 63 4.19 6.16 7.41
C PHE A 63 5.20 5.24 6.71
N ALA A 64 6.50 5.57 6.75
CA ALA A 64 7.54 4.77 6.08
C ALA A 64 7.54 3.27 6.46
N PRO A 65 7.36 2.86 7.74
CA PRO A 65 7.26 1.45 8.09
C PRO A 65 6.01 0.76 7.52
N LEU A 66 4.92 1.51 7.32
CA LEU A 66 3.70 0.98 6.72
C LEU A 66 3.91 0.73 5.22
N GLU A 67 4.53 1.68 4.53
CA GLU A 67 4.93 1.55 3.12
C GLU A 67 5.84 0.33 2.92
N GLU A 68 6.89 0.20 3.73
CA GLU A 68 7.83 -0.94 3.66
C GLU A 68 7.11 -2.29 3.87
N ARG A 69 6.15 -2.34 4.80
CA ARG A 69 5.35 -3.55 5.04
C ARG A 69 4.44 -3.86 3.85
N LEU A 70 3.86 -2.85 3.23
CA LEU A 70 3.00 -3.02 2.06
C LEU A 70 3.79 -3.57 0.88
N GLU A 71 4.99 -3.03 0.65
CA GLU A 71 5.90 -3.49 -0.41
C GLU A 71 6.31 -4.96 -0.20
N LYS A 72 6.64 -5.34 1.05
CA LYS A 72 6.91 -6.74 1.41
C LYS A 72 5.74 -7.67 1.13
N VAL A 73 4.52 -7.25 1.46
CA VAL A 73 3.31 -8.03 1.15
C VAL A 73 3.15 -8.18 -0.37
N GLY A 74 3.33 -7.11 -1.14
CA GLY A 74 3.32 -7.16 -2.61
C GLY A 74 4.31 -8.19 -3.14
N GLY A 75 5.57 -8.12 -2.70
CA GLY A 75 6.60 -9.07 -3.14
C GLY A 75 6.29 -10.54 -2.78
N VAL A 76 5.66 -10.79 -1.62
CA VAL A 76 5.21 -12.15 -1.25
C VAL A 76 4.08 -12.63 -2.16
N VAL A 77 3.13 -11.76 -2.49
CA VAL A 77 2.03 -12.09 -3.42
C VAL A 77 2.57 -12.42 -4.80
N ASP A 78 3.49 -11.61 -5.33
CA ASP A 78 4.11 -11.85 -6.64
C ASP A 78 4.89 -13.17 -6.67
N ALA A 79 5.65 -13.45 -5.61
CA ALA A 79 6.37 -14.72 -5.46
C ALA A 79 5.43 -15.93 -5.38
N LEU A 80 4.29 -15.76 -4.69
CA LEU A 80 3.26 -16.80 -4.59
C LEU A 80 2.61 -17.05 -5.96
N GLU A 81 2.27 -15.99 -6.71
CA GLU A 81 1.73 -16.09 -8.06
C GLU A 81 2.70 -16.85 -8.99
N ALA A 82 3.98 -16.51 -8.98
CA ALA A 82 5.01 -17.18 -9.76
C ALA A 82 5.16 -18.68 -9.39
N SER A 83 5.12 -18.99 -8.09
CA SER A 83 5.19 -20.36 -7.59
C SER A 83 3.96 -21.17 -8.01
N CYS A 84 2.76 -20.62 -7.84
CA CYS A 84 1.51 -21.24 -8.26
C CYS A 84 1.47 -21.47 -9.77
N GLY A 85 1.92 -20.50 -10.57
CA GLY A 85 2.06 -20.65 -12.03
C GLY A 85 3.00 -21.79 -12.40
N THR A 86 4.16 -21.86 -11.76
CA THR A 86 5.13 -22.96 -11.97
C THR A 86 4.53 -24.31 -11.59
N MET A 87 3.82 -24.40 -10.46
CA MET A 87 3.14 -25.62 -10.03
C MET A 87 2.06 -26.03 -11.04
N ALA A 88 1.24 -25.10 -11.51
CA ALA A 88 0.21 -25.38 -12.51
C ALA A 88 0.82 -25.93 -13.82
N THR A 89 1.91 -25.33 -14.30
CA THR A 89 2.64 -25.85 -15.46
C THR A 89 3.16 -27.26 -15.23
N ARG A 90 3.77 -27.54 -14.07
CA ARG A 90 4.28 -28.88 -13.73
C ARG A 90 3.18 -29.92 -13.64
N VAL A 91 2.04 -29.58 -13.04
CA VAL A 91 0.87 -30.47 -12.98
C VAL A 91 0.39 -30.80 -14.38
N SER A 92 0.21 -29.79 -15.24
CA SER A 92 -0.20 -29.99 -16.64
C SER A 92 0.78 -30.89 -17.42
N GLN A 93 2.08 -30.69 -17.25
CA GLN A 93 3.10 -31.55 -17.87
C GLN A 93 3.06 -32.99 -17.35
N ALA A 94 2.86 -33.17 -16.04
CA ALA A 94 2.76 -34.50 -15.43
C ALA A 94 1.51 -35.24 -15.91
N GLU A 95 0.39 -34.55 -16.07
CA GLU A 95 -0.84 -35.10 -16.65
C GLU A 95 -0.64 -35.56 -18.09
N GLN A 96 0.01 -34.73 -18.94
CA GLN A 96 0.33 -35.09 -20.32
C GLN A 96 1.25 -36.32 -20.37
N ALA A 97 2.32 -36.33 -19.57
CA ALA A 97 3.24 -37.46 -19.50
C ALA A 97 2.53 -38.75 -19.02
N MET A 98 1.63 -38.65 -18.04
CA MET A 98 0.83 -39.78 -17.55
C MET A 98 -0.12 -40.31 -18.64
N GLN A 99 -0.76 -39.44 -19.41
CA GLN A 99 -1.62 -39.84 -20.53
C GLN A 99 -0.82 -40.59 -21.60
N GLU A 100 0.35 -40.08 -21.99
CA GLU A 100 1.23 -40.76 -22.94
C GLU A 100 1.71 -42.12 -22.43
N PHE A 101 2.13 -42.18 -21.16
CA PHE A 101 2.55 -43.40 -20.51
C PHE A 101 1.43 -44.44 -20.51
N THR A 102 0.20 -44.03 -20.12
CA THR A 102 -0.98 -44.90 -20.10
C THR A 102 -1.31 -45.44 -21.48
N LYS A 103 -1.24 -44.59 -22.52
CA LYS A 103 -1.44 -45.02 -23.91
C LYS A 103 -0.44 -46.10 -24.32
N ARG A 104 0.86 -45.87 -24.06
CA ARG A 104 1.91 -46.86 -24.37
C ARG A 104 1.74 -48.15 -23.59
N ALA A 105 1.39 -48.08 -22.30
CA ALA A 105 1.14 -49.24 -21.46
C ALA A 105 -0.02 -50.10 -22.00
N ASN A 106 -1.10 -49.47 -22.46
CA ASN A 106 -2.22 -50.15 -23.09
C ASN A 106 -1.81 -50.81 -24.42
N GLU A 107 -1.09 -50.10 -25.29
CA GLU A 107 -0.58 -50.66 -26.56
C GLU A 107 0.32 -51.89 -26.34
N LEU A 108 1.22 -51.83 -25.36
CA LEU A 108 2.08 -52.95 -24.98
C LEU A 108 1.28 -54.14 -24.41
N THR A 109 0.24 -53.86 -23.63
CA THR A 109 -0.64 -54.89 -23.06
C THR A 109 -1.41 -55.62 -24.15
N GLU A 110 -1.94 -54.90 -25.15
CA GLU A 110 -2.62 -55.51 -26.29
C GLU A 110 -1.65 -56.35 -27.15
N LYS A 111 -0.48 -55.81 -27.52
CA LYS A 111 0.54 -56.58 -28.25
C LYS A 111 0.96 -57.85 -27.51
N ARG A 112 1.09 -57.78 -26.18
CA ARG A 112 1.41 -58.95 -25.36
C ARG A 112 0.31 -60.01 -25.47
N LYS A 113 -0.97 -59.62 -25.38
CA LYS A 113 -2.10 -60.55 -25.55
C LYS A 113 -2.09 -61.20 -26.93
N GLU A 114 -1.86 -60.43 -27.99
CA GLU A 114 -1.78 -60.95 -29.36
C GLU A 114 -0.68 -62.01 -29.51
N VAL A 115 0.53 -61.71 -29.04
CA VAL A 115 1.67 -62.65 -29.10
C VAL A 115 1.37 -63.92 -28.30
N GLN A 116 0.73 -63.79 -27.14
CA GLN A 116 0.41 -64.93 -26.28
C GLN A 116 -0.64 -65.84 -26.92
N GLN A 117 -1.69 -65.27 -27.53
CA GLN A 117 -2.68 -66.01 -28.32
C GLN A 117 -2.05 -66.71 -29.54
N HIS A 118 -1.13 -66.04 -30.24
CA HIS A 118 -0.42 -66.65 -31.37
C HIS A 118 0.51 -67.79 -30.93
N ALA A 119 1.13 -67.69 -29.76
CA ALA A 119 1.97 -68.75 -29.20
C ALA A 119 1.15 -69.98 -28.77
N GLU A 120 -0.05 -69.78 -28.23
CA GLU A 120 -0.98 -70.86 -27.87
C GLU A 120 -1.47 -71.61 -29.12
N LYS A 121 -1.92 -70.89 -30.16
CA LYS A 121 -2.37 -71.49 -31.43
C LYS A 121 -1.30 -72.27 -32.20
N ARG A 122 -0.01 -72.06 -31.91
CA ARG A 122 1.11 -72.79 -32.54
C ARG A 122 1.44 -74.12 -31.83
N LYS A 123 0.89 -74.35 -30.65
CA LYS A 123 1.09 -75.58 -29.87
C LYS A 123 0.00 -76.62 -30.09
N GLU A 124 -1.13 -76.22 -30.69
CA GLU A 124 -2.23 -77.08 -31.15
C GLU A 124 -1.99 -77.55 -32.59
#